data_AF-A0A426XXF0-F1
#
_entry.id   AF-A0A426XXF0-F1
#
_cell.length_a   1.000
_cell.length_b   1.000
_cell.length_c   1.000
_cell.angle_alpha   90.00
_cell.angle_beta   90.00
_cell.angle_gamma   90.00
#
_symmetry.space_group_name_H-M   'P 1'
#
loop_
_entity.id
_entity.type
_entity.pdbx_description
1 polymer ?
#
loop_
_entity_poly.entity_id
_entity_poly.type
_entity_poly.pdbx_seq_one_letter_code
_entity_poly.pdbx_strand_id
1 'polypeptide(L)'
;MDPLRLGPCNRSDDWNYTPQKFLVVKGTYFCLQAVDSGKPAKLGIVCSESDSSWDITSKSKAQISKELPDGTALCLDVDPENTLITNPCLCLSIGTCDRESQWFEFTARNEVRVAQLSPMNTAQNSTSP
;
A
#
# COMPACT_ATOMS: atom_id res chain seq x y z
N MET A 1 -12.95 11.84 -9.46
CA MET A 1 -11.96 11.43 -8.45
C MET A 1 -10.59 11.71 -9.03
N ASP A 2 -9.73 12.34 -8.24
CA ASP A 2 -8.36 12.62 -8.65
C ASP A 2 -7.53 11.32 -8.63
N PRO A 3 -6.50 11.23 -9.50
CA PRO A 3 -5.68 10.04 -9.56
C PRO A 3 -4.78 9.94 -8.32
N LEU A 4 -4.49 8.71 -7.90
CA LEU A 4 -3.61 8.46 -6.76
C LEU A 4 -2.17 8.84 -7.12
N ARG A 5 -1.50 9.61 -6.27
CA ARG A 5 -0.16 10.12 -6.50
C ARG A 5 0.78 9.74 -5.37
N LEU A 6 2.04 9.51 -5.71
CA LEU A 6 3.09 9.35 -4.73
C LEU A 6 3.36 10.69 -4.04
N GLY A 7 3.41 10.63 -2.72
CA GLY A 7 3.80 11.74 -1.85
C GLY A 7 5.00 11.37 -1.00
N PRO A 8 5.61 12.36 -0.32
CA PRO A 8 6.68 12.11 0.65
C PRO A 8 6.23 11.12 1.74
N CYS A 9 7.10 10.18 2.12
CA CYS A 9 6.76 9.09 3.03
C CYS A 9 6.19 9.52 4.38
N ASN A 10 6.44 10.74 4.85
CA ASN A 10 5.90 11.29 6.12
C ASN A 10 4.53 11.96 5.99
N ARG A 11 4.01 12.09 4.77
CA ARG A 11 2.73 12.75 4.44
C ARG A 11 1.79 11.85 3.63
N SER A 12 2.19 10.61 3.39
CA SER A 12 1.37 9.61 2.70
C SER A 12 0.57 8.78 3.70
N ASP A 13 -0.60 8.33 3.28
CA ASP A 13 -1.43 7.40 4.05
C ASP A 13 -0.77 6.01 4.16
N ASP A 14 -1.09 5.32 5.25
CA ASP A 14 -0.65 3.94 5.47
C ASP A 14 -1.57 2.95 4.75
N TRP A 15 -1.02 1.79 4.39
CA TRP A 15 -1.74 0.74 3.67
C TRP A 15 -1.70 -0.59 4.43
N ASN A 16 -2.78 -1.34 4.35
CA ASN A 16 -2.89 -2.72 4.81
C ASN A 16 -2.98 -3.66 3.60
N TYR A 17 -2.30 -4.79 3.67
CA TYR A 17 -2.45 -5.88 2.71
C TYR A 17 -3.26 -7.02 3.35
N THR A 18 -4.43 -7.32 2.80
CA THR A 18 -5.38 -8.28 3.39
C THR A 18 -5.07 -9.72 2.96
N PRO A 19 -5.61 -10.75 3.65
CA PRO A 19 -5.52 -12.14 3.19
C PRO A 19 -6.14 -12.38 1.80
N GLN A 20 -7.12 -11.58 1.41
CA GLN A 20 -7.74 -11.57 0.06
C GLN A 20 -6.87 -10.84 -0.97
N LYS A 21 -5.66 -10.44 -0.59
CA LYS A 21 -4.68 -9.74 -1.44
C LYS A 21 -5.11 -8.34 -1.88
N PHE A 22 -5.88 -7.64 -1.04
CA PHE A 22 -6.28 -6.26 -1.31
C PHE A 22 -5.33 -5.29 -0.62
N LEU A 23 -4.91 -4.26 -1.34
CA LEU A 23 -4.21 -3.10 -0.78
C LEU A 23 -5.27 -2.07 -0.36
N VAL A 24 -5.45 -1.90 0.94
CA VAL A 24 -6.50 -1.07 1.56
C VAL A 24 -5.87 0.09 2.32
N VAL A 25 -6.36 1.31 2.13
CA VAL A 25 -5.90 2.47 2.89
C VAL A 25 -6.32 2.31 4.36
N LYS A 26 -5.34 2.30 5.27
CA LYS A 26 -5.52 2.01 6.70
C LYS A 26 -6.54 2.98 7.32
N GLY A 27 -7.50 2.44 8.07
CA GLY A 27 -8.56 3.23 8.70
C GLY A 27 -9.72 3.62 7.77
N THR A 28 -9.73 3.13 6.53
CA THR A 28 -10.80 3.39 5.55
C THR A 28 -11.32 2.10 4.91
N TYR A 29 -12.32 2.23 4.04
CA TYR A 29 -12.82 1.14 3.18
C TYR A 29 -12.25 1.17 1.77
N PHE A 30 -11.34 2.09 1.47
CA PHE A 30 -10.83 2.28 0.12
C PHE A 30 -9.74 1.25 -0.21
N CYS A 31 -9.90 0.52 -1.30
CA CYS A 31 -8.90 -0.38 -1.86
C CYS A 31 -8.36 0.13 -3.19
N LEU A 32 -7.14 -0.26 -3.51
CA LEU A 32 -6.50 -0.01 -4.79
C LEU A 32 -7.10 -0.90 -5.88
N GLN A 33 -7.57 -0.28 -6.95
CA GLN A 33 -8.18 -0.94 -8.10
C GLN A 33 -7.35 -0.72 -9.36
N ALA A 34 -7.08 -1.80 -10.08
CA ALA A 34 -6.59 -1.75 -11.45
C ALA A 34 -7.76 -1.43 -12.39
N VAL A 35 -7.52 -0.56 -13.37
CA VAL A 35 -8.53 -0.22 -14.38
C VAL A 35 -8.16 -0.88 -15.70
N ASP A 36 -7.04 -0.45 -16.27
CA ASP A 36 -6.55 -0.95 -17.55
C ASP A 36 -5.09 -0.52 -17.77
N SER A 37 -4.44 -1.07 -18.78
CA SER A 37 -3.08 -0.68 -19.17
C SER A 37 -2.99 0.81 -19.53
N GLY A 38 -1.96 1.50 -19.03
CA GLY A 38 -1.72 2.93 -19.23
C GLY A 38 -2.74 3.84 -18.54
N LYS A 39 -3.58 3.32 -17.64
CA LYS A 39 -4.58 4.10 -16.90
C LYS A 39 -4.17 4.32 -15.44
N PRO A 40 -4.57 5.45 -14.83
CA PRO A 40 -4.42 5.63 -13.40
C PRO A 40 -5.11 4.53 -12.60
N ALA A 41 -4.41 4.02 -11.58
CA ALA A 41 -5.03 3.21 -10.55
C ALA A 41 -6.01 4.07 -9.74
N LYS A 42 -7.05 3.45 -9.19
CA LYS A 42 -8.13 4.16 -8.49
C LYS A 42 -8.34 3.62 -7.10
N LEU A 43 -8.94 4.44 -6.25
CA LEU A 43 -9.50 4.01 -4.97
C LEU A 43 -11.00 3.73 -5.15
N GLY A 44 -11.41 2.53 -4.77
CA GLY A 44 -12.82 2.12 -4.77
C GLY A 44 -13.26 1.64 -3.39
N ILE A 45 -14.57 1.70 -3.13
CA ILE A 45 -15.18 1.15 -1.91
C ILE A 45 -15.56 -0.32 -2.14
N VAL A 46 -15.92 -0.67 -3.37
CA VAL A 46 -16.33 -2.03 -3.74
C VAL A 46 -15.12 -2.77 -4.26
N CYS A 47 -14.47 -3.53 -3.38
CA CYS A 47 -13.31 -4.33 -3.71
C CYS A 47 -13.73 -5.72 -4.18
N SER A 48 -13.27 -6.15 -5.35
CA SER A 48 -13.46 -7.51 -5.83
C SER A 48 -12.13 -8.11 -6.28
N GLU A 49 -12.08 -9.44 -6.35
CA GLU A 49 -10.91 -10.13 -6.87
C GLU A 49 -10.60 -9.75 -8.33
N SER A 50 -11.63 -9.39 -9.10
CA SER A 50 -11.49 -9.04 -10.52
C SER A 50 -10.71 -7.76 -10.79
N ASP A 51 -10.69 -6.79 -9.87
CA ASP A 51 -10.00 -5.50 -10.07
C ASP A 51 -9.09 -5.07 -8.90
N SER A 52 -9.27 -5.65 -7.71
CA SER A 52 -8.64 -5.20 -6.47
C SER A 52 -7.67 -6.20 -5.84
N SER A 53 -7.56 -7.42 -6.38
CA SER A 53 -6.55 -8.41 -5.97
C SER A 53 -5.19 -8.13 -6.61
N TRP A 54 -4.14 -8.07 -5.78
CA TRP A 54 -2.76 -7.81 -6.17
C TRP A 54 -1.80 -8.86 -5.61
N ASP A 55 -1.02 -9.50 -6.47
CA ASP A 55 0.11 -10.32 -6.07
C ASP A 55 1.34 -9.46 -5.77
N ILE A 56 2.03 -9.79 -4.69
CA ILE A 56 3.25 -9.10 -4.27
C ILE A 56 4.39 -10.10 -4.30
N THR A 57 5.41 -9.82 -5.10
CA THR A 57 6.61 -10.67 -5.13
C THR A 57 7.43 -10.44 -3.86
N SER A 58 7.68 -11.52 -3.11
CA SER A 58 8.45 -11.48 -1.85
C SER A 58 9.95 -11.33 -2.12
N LYS A 59 10.42 -10.10 -2.35
CA LYS A 59 11.84 -9.71 -2.43
C LYS A 59 12.03 -8.31 -1.83
N SER A 60 13.28 -7.89 -1.59
CA SER A 60 13.61 -6.55 -1.06
C SER A 60 13.11 -5.39 -1.94
N LYS A 61 12.91 -5.64 -3.24
CA LYS A 61 12.09 -4.82 -4.14
C LYS A 61 10.92 -5.68 -4.62
N ALA A 62 9.71 -5.22 -4.38
CA ALA A 62 8.49 -5.95 -4.72
C ALA A 62 7.89 -5.40 -6.02
N GLN A 63 7.46 -6.31 -6.90
CA GLN A 63 6.47 -6.02 -7.93
C GLN A 63 5.10 -6.26 -7.34
N ILE A 64 4.21 -5.30 -7.54
CA ILE A 64 2.79 -5.37 -7.17
C ILE A 64 2.04 -5.57 -8.48
N SER A 65 1.51 -6.77 -8.71
CA SER A 65 0.96 -7.16 -10.00
C SER A 65 -0.43 -7.77 -9.91
N LYS A 66 -1.11 -7.83 -11.03
CA LYS A 66 -2.41 -8.46 -11.21
C LYS A 66 -2.45 -9.13 -12.58
N GLU A 67 -2.92 -10.36 -12.62
CA GLU A 67 -3.22 -11.03 -13.87
C GLU A 67 -4.63 -10.68 -14.34
N LEU A 68 -4.75 -10.27 -15.60
CA LEU A 68 -6.04 -10.10 -16.28
C LEU A 68 -6.57 -11.46 -16.77
N PRO A 69 -7.88 -11.58 -17.08
CA PRO A 69 -8.44 -12.83 -17.58
C PRO A 69 -7.79 -13.38 -18.86
N ASP A 70 -7.14 -12.53 -19.65
CA ASP A 70 -6.41 -12.90 -20.87
C ASP A 70 -4.96 -13.38 -20.61
N GLY A 71 -4.54 -13.46 -19.34
CA GLY A 71 -3.20 -13.86 -18.92
C GLY A 71 -2.18 -12.72 -18.92
N THR A 72 -2.56 -11.50 -19.31
CA THR A 72 -1.68 -10.33 -19.23
C THR A 72 -1.44 -9.94 -17.78
N ALA A 73 -0.18 -9.89 -17.36
CA ALA A 73 0.20 -9.35 -16.06
C ALA A 73 0.34 -7.81 -16.13
N LEU A 74 -0.51 -7.09 -15.40
CA LEU A 74 -0.34 -5.67 -15.14
C LEU A 74 0.40 -5.47 -13.82
N CYS A 75 1.36 -4.55 -13.81
CA CYS A 75 2.09 -4.12 -12.63
C CYS A 75 1.67 -2.69 -12.28
N LEU A 76 1.69 -2.40 -10.98
CA LEU A 76 1.69 -1.03 -10.50
C LEU A 76 2.95 -0.32 -11.02
N ASP A 77 2.79 0.91 -11.45
CA ASP A 77 3.82 1.70 -12.09
C ASP A 77 3.62 3.18 -11.74
N VAL A 78 4.63 4.00 -11.98
CA VAL A 78 4.64 5.41 -11.66
C VAL A 78 4.96 6.21 -12.91
N ASP A 79 4.06 7.11 -13.29
CA ASP A 79 4.30 8.01 -14.42
C ASP A 79 5.25 9.17 -14.04
N PRO A 80 5.77 9.93 -15.03
CA PRO A 80 6.67 11.06 -14.77
C PRO A 80 6.08 12.14 -13.86
N GLU A 81 4.75 12.22 -13.75
CA GLU A 81 4.01 13.13 -12.89
C GLU A 81 3.78 12.58 -11.46
N ASN A 82 4.43 11.46 -11.11
CA ASN A 82 4.29 10.73 -9.85
C ASN A 82 2.88 10.16 -9.62
N THR A 83 2.13 9.94 -10.69
CA THR A 83 0.82 9.31 -10.64
C THR A 83 0.96 7.81 -10.68
N LEU A 84 0.20 7.14 -9.83
CA LEU A 84 0.14 5.69 -9.78
C LEU A 84 -0.74 5.19 -10.93
N ILE A 85 -0.13 4.44 -11.85
CA ILE A 85 -0.78 3.88 -13.03
C ILE A 85 -0.61 2.35 -13.05
N THR A 86 -1.31 1.68 -13.96
CA THR A 86 -1.10 0.26 -14.26
C THR A 86 -0.56 0.08 -15.67
N ASN A 87 0.51 -0.68 -15.84
CA ASN A 87 1.12 -1.01 -17.13
C ASN A 87 1.45 -2.50 -17.20
N PRO A 88 1.69 -3.08 -18.39
CA PRO A 88 2.20 -4.44 -18.50
C PRO A 88 3.48 -4.58 -17.67
N CYS A 89 3.59 -5.68 -16.93
CA CYS A 89 4.77 -5.95 -16.12
C CYS A 89 6.01 -6.02 -17.01
N LEU A 90 6.96 -5.14 -16.74
CA LEU A 90 8.04 -4.91 -17.68
C LEU A 90 9.14 -5.99 -17.63
N CYS A 91 9.12 -6.90 -16.65
CA CYS A 91 10.20 -7.86 -16.38
C CYS A 91 9.69 -9.26 -16.02
N LEU A 92 9.18 -9.97 -17.03
CA LEU A 92 8.76 -11.37 -16.94
C LEU A 92 9.88 -12.38 -17.31
N SER A 93 11.09 -11.92 -17.68
CA SER A 93 12.21 -12.77 -18.11
C SER A 93 13.52 -12.50 -17.35
N ILE A 94 14.38 -13.53 -17.34
CA ILE A 94 15.65 -13.58 -16.59
C ILE A 94 16.69 -12.70 -17.30
N GLY A 95 17.00 -11.55 -16.72
CA GLY A 95 18.00 -10.58 -17.21
C GLY A 95 18.12 -9.36 -16.28
N THR A 96 19.03 -8.43 -16.57
CA THR A 96 19.17 -7.16 -15.84
C THR A 96 17.98 -6.25 -16.15
N CYS A 97 16.92 -6.43 -15.37
CA CYS A 97 15.75 -5.56 -15.35
C CYS A 97 16.04 -4.37 -14.44
N ASP A 98 16.32 -3.21 -15.02
CA ASP A 98 16.49 -1.96 -14.27
C ASP A 98 15.31 -1.03 -14.57
N ARG A 99 14.21 -1.22 -13.82
CA ARG A 99 12.96 -0.46 -14.01
C ARG A 99 12.36 -0.03 -12.68
N GLU A 100 13.04 0.93 -12.05
CA GLU A 100 12.70 1.50 -10.74
C GLU A 100 11.25 1.96 -10.61
N SER A 101 10.56 2.36 -11.69
CA SER A 101 9.16 2.83 -11.62
C SER A 101 8.14 1.75 -11.24
N GLN A 102 8.45 0.47 -11.44
CA GLN A 102 7.59 -0.67 -11.07
C GLN A 102 8.04 -1.42 -9.82
N TRP A 103 9.08 -0.93 -9.15
CA TRP A 103 9.61 -1.53 -7.93
C TRP A 103 9.16 -0.73 -6.72
N PHE A 104 8.48 -1.42 -5.80
CA PHE A 104 7.98 -0.84 -4.56
C PHE A 104 8.69 -1.46 -3.37
N GLU A 105 8.92 -0.64 -2.35
CA GLU A 105 9.40 -1.10 -1.04
C GLU A 105 8.30 -0.84 -0.01
N PHE A 106 7.94 -1.90 0.73
CA PHE A 106 7.02 -1.78 1.85
C PHE A 106 7.82 -1.53 3.13
N THR A 107 7.63 -0.37 3.72
CA THR A 107 8.23 -0.05 5.02
C THR A 107 7.15 -0.15 6.10
N ALA A 108 7.40 -0.98 7.11
CA ALA A 108 6.55 -1.00 8.29
C ALA A 108 6.70 0.34 9.02
N ARG A 109 5.62 1.10 9.13
CA ARG A 109 5.58 2.20 10.11
C ARG A 109 5.46 1.57 11.49
N ASN A 110 6.59 1.49 12.20
CA ASN A 110 6.58 1.16 13.61
C ASN A 110 5.88 2.30 14.35
N GLU A 111 4.62 2.11 14.73
CA GLU A 111 4.03 2.94 15.77
C GLU A 111 4.85 2.70 17.04
N VAL A 112 5.67 3.68 17.43
CA VAL A 112 6.25 3.70 18.78
C VAL A 112 5.04 3.75 19.71
N ARG A 113 4.70 2.60 20.31
CA ARG A 113 3.81 2.58 21.47
C ARG A 113 4.54 3.35 22.55
N VAL A 114 4.26 4.65 22.66
CA VAL A 114 4.55 5.40 23.88
C VAL A 114 3.74 4.68 24.95
N ALA A 115 4.40 3.84 25.75
CA ALA A 115 3.78 3.26 26.93
C ALA A 115 3.21 4.45 27.72
N GLN A 116 1.89 4.52 27.84
CA GLN A 116 1.24 5.54 28.65
C GLN A 116 1.83 5.43 30.05
N LEU A 117 2.71 6.36 30.42
CA LEU A 117 3.05 6.59 31.81
C LEU A 117 1.76 7.08 32.47
N SER A 118 1.05 6.16 33.10
CA SER A 118 -0.08 6.51 33.95
C SER A 118 0.46 7.40 35.08
N PRO A 119 -0.16 8.55 35.39
CA PRO A 119 0.25 9.33 36.55
C PRO A 119 0.03 8.49 37.82
N MET A 120 1.08 8.35 38.64
CA MET A 120 0.96 7.76 39.98
C MET A 120 0.01 8.61 40.82
N ASN A 121 -1.18 8.09 41.14
CA ASN A 121 -2.01 8.65 42.20
C ASN A 121 -1.31 8.46 43.55
N THR A 122 -0.82 9.54 44.15
CA THR A 122 -0.43 9.52 45.56
C THR A 122 -1.68 9.63 46.41
N ALA A 123 -2.09 8.52 47.03
CA ALA A 123 -3.16 8.49 48.02
C ALA A 123 -2.78 9.36 49.23
N GLN A 124 -3.73 10.21 49.64
CA GLN A 124 -3.69 10.98 50.88
C GLN A 124 -3.58 10.03 52.08
N ASN A 125 -2.54 10.20 52.91
CA ASN A 125 -2.45 9.54 54.19
C ASN A 125 -2.98 10.50 55.27
N SER A 126 -4.12 10.14 55.85
CA SER A 126 -4.76 10.81 56.99
C SER A 126 -4.12 10.39 58.30
N THR A 127 -3.67 11.35 59.12
CA THR A 127 -3.34 11.12 60.54
C THR A 127 -3.86 12.26 61.41
N SER A 128 -4.78 11.92 62.32
CA SER A 128 -4.92 12.40 63.73
C SER A 128 -6.30 11.98 64.27
N PRO A 129 -6.43 11.66 65.57
CA PRO A 129 -6.08 12.54 66.69
C PRO A 129 -4.81 12.18 67.45
#